data_AF-A0A4D4NAX9-F1
#
_entry.id   AF-A0A4D4NAX9-F1
#
_cell.length_a   1.000
_cell.length_b   1.000
_cell.length_c   1.000
_cell.angle_alpha   90.00
_cell.angle_beta   90.00
_cell.angle_gamma   90.00
#
_symmetry.space_group_name_H-M   'P 1'
#
loop_
_entity.id
_entity.type
_entity.pdbx_description
1 polymer ?
#
loop_
_entity_poly.entity_id
_entity_poly.type
_entity_poly.pdbx_seq_one_letter_code
_entity_poly.pdbx_strand_id
1 'polypeptide(L)'
;MTDTRRRPTPSGFTQHLHPFPADLGRWEAEHARALRTGHVRDHTCTAECEPVLVYERTRWGWLAWTIPGDGSQPELPHQIGVLTPSATPTQRLALRWLTRRPGRRISLAPGTPGSLRVVTVAVALFSLLAGLFAMADGIPADVALPAIVLAPLLAEHLPTTLDARAREHVRSVEGASACCYLQRLAALHTYLVQAAAVSDRYELRRSAQISQHLLWDAADLLQTQDTRSASCELIARERLMLQLTHQVAQVLRYPSARSAPADADQAREPERPPRPYRQAPQHTPGTSPPKGTPLMPQSNPAARTSDIYLLFAHEPYYPGPGTLEINTTVVAADTLLHPWILQPDGTRIHDLLTQGRQPREVIPLATLTHELNGGADWPTVGDWERVTADLVQLVQTQRCDALSLGLPAVARALICTGPENQVRAFNAAAGDFTVYGPDDRTKVLTEVGMFLTGVAAEQPFWPGDGLLPPLCQSA
;
A
#
# COMPACT_ATOMS: atom_id res chain seq x y z
N MET A 1 27.45 1.15 32.01
CA MET A 1 26.03 0.93 31.68
C MET A 1 25.57 2.08 30.80
N THR A 2 25.74 1.93 29.49
CA THR A 2 25.34 2.92 28.48
C THR A 2 24.00 2.49 27.92
N ASP A 3 22.94 3.12 28.40
CA ASP A 3 21.57 2.92 27.93
C ASP A 3 21.38 3.66 26.60
N THR A 4 21.62 2.95 25.49
CA THR A 4 21.35 3.43 24.15
C THR A 4 19.85 3.40 23.90
N ARG A 5 19.17 4.50 24.24
CA ARG A 5 17.83 4.82 23.75
C ARG A 5 17.81 4.73 22.23
N ARG A 6 17.34 3.59 21.69
CA ARG A 6 17.02 3.44 20.27
C ARG A 6 15.91 4.43 19.93
N ARG A 7 16.25 5.45 19.14
CA ARG A 7 15.25 6.24 18.39
C ARG A 7 14.52 5.28 17.44
N PRO A 8 13.18 5.30 17.37
CA PRO A 8 12.48 4.60 16.32
C PRO A 8 12.83 5.26 14.99
N THR A 9 13.38 4.48 14.07
CA THR A 9 13.65 4.89 12.70
C THR A 9 12.32 5.24 12.02
N PRO A 10 12.18 6.41 11.36
CA PRO A 10 10.99 6.71 10.59
C PRO A 10 11.10 5.99 9.24
N SER A 11 10.88 4.68 9.22
CA SER A 11 10.73 3.93 7.97
C SER A 11 9.33 4.17 7.43
N GLY A 12 9.24 4.61 6.17
CA GLY A 12 7.98 4.62 5.42
C GLY A 12 7.28 3.26 5.52
N PHE A 13 5.95 3.27 5.47
CA PHE A 13 5.09 2.11 5.76
C PHE A 13 5.20 0.94 4.76
N THR A 14 6.20 0.95 3.87
CA THR A 14 6.62 -0.17 3.02
C THR A 14 7.44 -1.21 3.81
N GLN A 15 6.93 -1.63 4.97
CA GLN A 15 7.44 -2.84 5.62
C GLN A 15 6.71 -4.03 5.01
N HIS A 16 7.36 -4.68 4.03
CA HIS A 16 6.99 -6.02 3.63
C HIS A 16 7.07 -6.92 4.87
N LEU A 17 6.03 -7.71 5.12
CA LEU A 17 6.08 -8.71 6.18
C LEU A 17 7.15 -9.73 5.81
N HIS A 18 8.19 -9.87 6.63
CA HIS A 18 9.15 -10.95 6.51
C HIS A 18 8.65 -12.18 7.29
N PRO A 19 9.03 -13.41 6.90
CA PRO A 19 8.71 -14.59 7.68
C PRO A 19 9.24 -14.49 9.10
N PHE A 20 8.38 -14.67 10.10
CA PHE A 20 8.73 -14.70 11.52
C PHE A 20 9.50 -13.46 12.00
N PRO A 21 8.96 -12.23 11.88
CA PRO A 21 9.69 -11.01 12.23
C PRO A 21 10.01 -10.91 13.73
N ALA A 22 9.32 -11.71 14.57
CA ALA A 22 9.58 -11.81 16.00
C ALA A 22 10.68 -12.81 16.38
N ASP A 23 11.10 -13.69 15.46
CA ASP A 23 12.05 -14.78 15.72
C ASP A 23 12.83 -15.12 14.45
N LEU A 24 13.91 -14.36 14.21
CA LEU A 24 14.71 -14.46 12.98
C LEU A 24 15.33 -15.86 12.77
N GLY A 25 15.64 -16.59 13.85
CA GLY A 25 16.21 -17.95 13.76
C GLY A 25 15.17 -19.02 13.42
N ARG A 26 13.88 -18.71 13.53
CA ARG A 26 12.82 -19.68 13.26
C ARG A 26 12.70 -20.06 11.79
N TRP A 27 12.94 -19.11 10.89
CA TRP A 27 12.94 -19.39 9.45
C TRP A 27 14.02 -20.42 9.12
N GLU A 28 15.25 -20.21 9.58
CA GLU A 28 16.38 -21.13 9.37
C GLU A 28 16.08 -22.53 9.92
N ALA A 29 15.44 -22.62 11.10
CA ALA A 29 15.06 -23.89 11.71
C ALA A 29 13.99 -24.65 10.91
N GLU A 30 12.97 -23.96 10.39
CA GLU A 30 11.93 -24.57 9.55
C GLU A 30 12.48 -24.95 8.17
N HIS A 31 13.32 -24.10 7.56
CA HIS A 31 14.04 -24.40 6.33
C HIS A 31 14.92 -25.66 6.49
N ALA A 32 15.74 -25.72 7.55
CA ALA A 32 16.58 -26.89 7.83
C ALA A 32 15.75 -28.16 8.11
N ARG A 33 14.58 -28.04 8.74
CA ARG A 33 13.66 -29.17 8.93
C ARG A 33 13.10 -29.65 7.59
N ALA A 34 12.72 -28.75 6.70
CA ALA A 34 12.20 -29.10 5.39
C ALA A 34 13.27 -29.80 4.54
N LEU A 35 14.52 -29.32 4.56
CA LEU A 35 15.64 -29.99 3.91
C LEU A 35 15.87 -31.41 4.45
N ARG A 36 15.90 -31.58 5.78
CA ARG A 36 16.09 -32.90 6.41
C ARG A 36 14.99 -33.90 6.09
N THR A 37 13.77 -33.43 5.82
CA THR A 37 12.62 -34.28 5.50
C THR A 37 12.48 -34.56 4.01
N GLY A 38 13.40 -34.04 3.18
CA GLY A 38 13.42 -34.26 1.72
C GLY A 38 12.23 -33.65 1.01
N HIS A 39 11.58 -32.65 1.60
CA HIS A 39 10.37 -32.06 1.04
C HIS A 39 10.66 -30.84 0.16
N VAL A 40 11.86 -30.26 0.22
CA VAL A 40 12.20 -29.03 -0.52
C VAL A 40 12.30 -29.32 -2.02
N ARG A 41 11.65 -28.46 -2.81
CA ARG A 41 11.64 -28.54 -4.28
C ARG A 41 13.02 -28.16 -4.79
N ASP A 42 13.69 -29.11 -5.44
CA ASP A 42 14.90 -28.83 -6.19
C ASP A 42 14.56 -28.54 -7.66
N HIS A 43 15.49 -27.94 -8.43
CA HIS A 43 15.31 -27.60 -9.85
C HIS A 43 15.07 -28.83 -10.75
N THR A 44 15.19 -30.04 -10.19
CA THR A 44 14.93 -31.33 -10.81
C THR A 44 13.50 -31.86 -10.60
N CYS A 45 12.68 -31.23 -9.75
CA CYS A 45 11.30 -31.68 -9.47
C CYS A 45 10.33 -31.20 -10.57
N THR A 46 9.56 -32.12 -11.15
CA THR A 46 8.55 -31.80 -12.17
C THR A 46 7.44 -30.88 -11.63
N ALA A 47 6.61 -30.34 -12.53
CA ALA A 47 5.51 -29.42 -12.20
C ALA A 47 4.53 -29.98 -11.15
N GLU A 48 4.49 -31.31 -10.96
CA GLU A 48 3.58 -32.02 -10.06
C GLU A 48 3.99 -32.03 -8.57
N CYS A 49 5.20 -31.55 -8.23
CA CYS A 49 5.63 -31.48 -6.83
C CYS A 49 4.91 -30.35 -6.08
N GLU A 50 4.07 -30.69 -5.08
CA GLU A 50 3.43 -29.72 -4.18
C GLU A 50 4.49 -28.93 -3.38
N PRO A 51 4.37 -27.59 -3.26
CA PRO A 51 5.33 -26.78 -2.53
C PRO A 51 5.25 -27.05 -1.01
N VAL A 52 6.41 -27.02 -0.34
CA VAL A 52 6.44 -27.05 1.12
C VAL A 52 6.05 -25.70 1.67
N LEU A 53 4.98 -25.69 2.46
CA LEU A 53 4.47 -24.50 3.10
C LEU A 53 4.82 -24.47 4.59
N VAL A 54 5.41 -23.36 5.02
CA VAL A 54 5.64 -23.03 6.42
C VAL A 54 4.59 -22.04 6.87
N TYR A 55 3.85 -22.39 7.92
CA TYR A 55 2.77 -21.56 8.43
C TYR A 55 3.24 -20.68 9.58
N GLU A 56 3.19 -19.38 9.37
CA GLU A 56 3.34 -18.38 10.40
C GLU A 56 1.98 -17.95 10.95
N ARG A 57 1.87 -17.79 12.27
CA ARG A 57 0.62 -17.39 12.92
C ARG A 57 0.70 -15.94 13.37
N THR A 58 -0.35 -15.19 13.09
CA THR A 58 -0.49 -13.81 13.52
C THR A 58 -1.69 -13.68 14.47
N ARG A 59 -1.89 -12.49 15.04
CA ARG A 59 -3.06 -12.22 15.90
C ARG A 59 -4.37 -12.18 15.10
N TRP A 60 -4.27 -11.87 13.81
CA TRP A 60 -5.37 -11.62 12.89
C TRP A 60 -5.59 -12.77 11.89
N GLY A 61 -4.69 -13.76 11.86
CA GLY A 61 -4.62 -14.70 10.75
C GLY A 61 -3.44 -15.66 10.78
N TRP A 62 -3.04 -16.09 9.59
CA TRP A 62 -1.83 -16.85 9.32
C TRP A 62 -1.30 -16.52 7.92
N LEU A 63 -0.02 -16.77 7.72
CA LEU A 63 0.71 -16.64 6.46
C LEU A 63 1.31 -18.01 6.13
N ALA A 64 1.16 -18.49 4.91
CA ALA A 64 1.86 -19.68 4.44
C ALA A 64 2.98 -19.25 3.48
N TRP A 65 4.20 -19.59 3.85
CA TRP A 65 5.41 -19.25 3.14
C TRP A 65 5.92 -20.48 2.36
N THR A 66 6.21 -20.32 1.08
CA THR A 66 6.93 -21.34 0.31
C THR A 66 8.38 -21.38 0.76
N ILE A 67 8.96 -22.58 0.86
CA ILE A 67 10.39 -22.76 1.12
C ILE A 67 11.14 -22.85 -0.22
N PRO A 68 11.94 -21.84 -0.58
CA PRO A 68 12.76 -21.88 -1.78
C PRO A 68 13.89 -22.92 -1.64
N GLY A 69 14.25 -23.60 -2.73
CA GLY A 69 15.32 -24.61 -2.73
C GLY A 69 16.72 -24.03 -2.52
N ASP A 70 16.91 -22.75 -2.84
CA ASP A 70 18.16 -22.01 -2.65
C ASP A 70 18.34 -21.48 -1.22
N GLY A 71 17.36 -21.68 -0.34
CA GLY A 71 17.36 -21.18 1.03
C GLY A 71 17.14 -19.69 1.18
N SER A 72 16.81 -18.99 0.09
CA SER A 72 16.39 -17.59 0.16
C SER A 72 15.12 -17.43 1.00
N GLN A 73 14.91 -16.22 1.54
CA GLN A 73 13.66 -15.89 2.21
C GLN A 73 12.61 -15.50 1.15
N PRO A 74 11.40 -16.07 1.19
CA PRO A 74 10.34 -15.65 0.30
C PRO A 74 9.93 -14.21 0.60
N GLU A 75 9.81 -13.39 -0.45
CA GLU A 75 9.36 -12.00 -0.33
C GLU A 75 7.85 -11.90 -0.10
N LEU A 76 7.10 -12.85 -0.69
CA LEU A 76 5.65 -12.89 -0.65
C LEU A 76 5.17 -14.24 -0.07
N PRO A 77 4.12 -14.24 0.77
CA PRO A 77 3.47 -15.46 1.20
C PRO A 77 2.73 -16.10 0.01
N HIS A 78 2.75 -17.42 -0.05
CA HIS A 78 1.99 -18.19 -1.02
C HIS A 78 0.48 -18.07 -0.79
N GLN A 79 0.09 -18.05 0.48
CA GLN A 79 -1.30 -17.97 0.89
C GLN A 79 -1.42 -17.16 2.18
N ILE A 80 -2.47 -16.35 2.27
CA ILE A 80 -2.81 -15.58 3.48
C ILE A 80 -4.19 -16.00 3.94
N GLY A 81 -4.32 -16.31 5.24
CA GLY A 81 -5.61 -16.57 5.88
C GLY A 81 -5.92 -15.49 6.90
N VAL A 82 -7.02 -14.76 6.72
CA VAL A 82 -7.51 -13.75 7.66
C VAL A 82 -8.65 -14.35 8.49
N LEU A 83 -8.63 -14.18 9.81
CA LEU A 83 -9.69 -14.63 10.73
C LEU A 83 -10.81 -13.61 10.83
N THR A 84 -12.03 -14.10 11.06
CA THR A 84 -13.20 -13.23 11.24
C THR A 84 -13.02 -12.34 12.49
N PRO A 85 -13.33 -11.04 12.43
CA PRO A 85 -13.18 -10.12 13.55
C PRO A 85 -14.02 -10.53 14.77
N SER A 86 -15.14 -11.22 14.55
CA SER A 86 -16.03 -11.73 15.60
C SER A 86 -15.58 -13.05 16.23
N ALA A 87 -14.43 -13.61 15.82
CA ALA A 87 -13.97 -14.89 16.35
C ALA A 87 -13.71 -14.80 17.86
N THR A 88 -14.45 -15.60 18.61
CA THR A 88 -14.22 -15.82 20.05
C THR A 88 -12.83 -16.43 20.28
N PRO A 89 -12.24 -16.29 21.48
CA PRO A 89 -10.94 -16.88 21.79
C PRO A 89 -10.88 -18.40 21.54
N THR A 90 -11.96 -19.12 21.85
CA THR A 90 -12.09 -20.56 21.62
C THR A 90 -12.15 -20.89 20.14
N GLN A 91 -12.93 -20.14 19.34
CA GLN A 91 -12.93 -20.27 17.89
C GLN A 91 -11.55 -20.00 17.29
N ARG A 92 -10.83 -18.97 17.74
CA ARG A 92 -9.45 -18.72 17.28
C ARG A 92 -8.54 -19.91 17.60
N LEU A 93 -8.70 -20.54 18.75
CA LEU A 93 -7.91 -21.70 19.15
C LEU A 93 -8.24 -22.94 18.29
N ALA A 94 -9.53 -23.16 18.02
CA ALA A 94 -9.99 -24.23 17.13
C ALA A 94 -9.50 -24.00 15.68
N LEU A 95 -9.67 -22.79 15.15
CA LEU A 95 -9.19 -22.42 13.81
C LEU A 95 -7.67 -22.53 13.69
N ARG A 96 -6.92 -22.15 14.75
CA ARG A 96 -5.47 -22.38 14.82
C ARG A 96 -5.10 -23.85 14.71
N TRP A 97 -5.93 -24.76 15.24
CA TRP A 97 -5.69 -26.19 15.15
C TRP A 97 -6.02 -26.73 13.75
N LEU A 98 -7.11 -26.24 13.15
CA LEU A 98 -7.58 -26.66 11.83
C LEU A 98 -6.65 -26.23 10.69
N THR A 99 -6.11 -25.02 10.73
CA THR A 99 -5.20 -24.52 9.69
C THR A 99 -3.79 -25.14 9.77
N ARG A 100 -3.55 -26.07 10.70
CA ARG A 100 -2.23 -26.64 10.98
C ARG A 100 -1.86 -27.82 10.08
N ARG A 101 -2.77 -28.34 9.26
CA ARG A 101 -2.52 -29.56 8.48
C ARG A 101 -3.19 -29.51 7.11
N PRO A 102 -2.47 -29.19 6.02
CA PRO A 102 -2.84 -29.78 4.74
C PRO A 102 -2.85 -31.30 4.92
N GLY A 103 -3.98 -31.92 4.66
CA GLY A 103 -4.13 -33.37 4.81
C GLY A 103 -3.21 -34.05 3.80
N ARG A 104 -2.08 -34.60 4.25
CA ARG A 104 -1.25 -35.49 3.42
C ARG A 104 -2.14 -36.63 2.95
N ARG A 105 -2.44 -36.62 1.66
CA ARG A 105 -3.16 -37.68 0.95
C ARG A 105 -2.12 -38.64 0.42
N ILE A 106 -2.26 -39.93 0.76
CA ILE A 106 -1.51 -40.99 0.10
C ILE A 106 -2.36 -41.40 -1.09
N SER A 107 -1.80 -41.37 -2.30
CA SER A 107 -2.43 -42.03 -3.44
C SER A 107 -2.48 -43.54 -3.16
N LEU A 108 -3.67 -44.12 -3.23
CA LEU A 108 -3.77 -45.57 -3.36
C LEU A 108 -3.08 -45.92 -4.69
N ALA A 109 -2.31 -47.00 -4.71
CA ALA A 109 -1.42 -47.49 -5.77
C ALA A 109 -1.58 -46.91 -7.20
N PRO A 110 -0.49 -46.80 -8.00
CA PRO A 110 -0.58 -46.31 -9.37
C PRO A 110 -1.68 -47.03 -10.17
N GLY A 111 -2.77 -46.31 -10.50
CA GLY A 111 -3.92 -46.86 -11.24
C GLY A 111 -5.24 -46.99 -10.45
N THR A 112 -5.26 -46.82 -9.13
CA THR A 112 -6.52 -46.73 -8.37
C THR A 112 -6.98 -45.29 -8.21
N PRO A 113 -8.18 -44.91 -8.70
CA PRO A 113 -8.75 -43.59 -8.44
C PRO A 113 -9.16 -43.49 -6.97
N GLY A 114 -8.28 -42.97 -6.13
CA GLY A 114 -8.55 -42.75 -4.72
C GLY A 114 -7.32 -42.27 -3.96
N SER A 115 -7.51 -41.30 -3.08
CA SER A 115 -6.48 -40.86 -2.15
C SER A 115 -7.03 -40.93 -0.74
N LEU A 116 -6.41 -41.71 0.14
CA LEU A 116 -6.79 -41.76 1.56
C LEU A 116 -5.84 -40.87 2.36
N ARG A 117 -6.37 -40.18 3.38
CA ARG A 117 -5.50 -39.45 4.30
C ARG A 117 -4.70 -40.47 5.13
N VAL A 118 -3.41 -40.22 5.34
CA VAL A 118 -2.54 -41.07 6.21
C VAL A 118 -3.20 -41.29 7.58
N VAL A 119 -3.85 -40.25 8.09
CA VAL A 119 -4.54 -40.25 9.38
C VAL A 119 -5.70 -41.24 9.38
N THR A 120 -6.48 -41.33 8.30
CA THR A 120 -7.60 -42.27 8.18
C THR A 120 -7.11 -43.71 8.25
N VAL A 121 -6.01 -44.03 7.55
CA VAL A 121 -5.39 -45.36 7.59
C VAL A 121 -4.88 -45.70 8.99
N ALA A 122 -4.19 -44.75 9.64
CA ALA A 122 -3.70 -44.95 11.00
C ALA A 122 -4.86 -45.13 12.00
N VAL A 123 -5.89 -44.29 11.93
CA VAL A 123 -7.08 -44.39 12.80
C VAL A 123 -7.80 -45.70 12.55
N ALA A 124 -7.98 -46.13 11.29
CA ALA A 124 -8.58 -47.43 10.98
C ALA A 124 -7.82 -48.59 11.65
N LEU A 125 -6.48 -48.59 11.56
CA LEU A 125 -5.64 -49.60 12.18
C LEU A 125 -5.76 -49.60 13.71
N PHE A 126 -5.66 -48.42 14.35
CA PHE A 126 -5.78 -48.30 15.80
C PHE A 126 -7.18 -48.68 16.30
N SER A 127 -8.23 -48.24 15.60
CA SER A 127 -9.62 -48.58 15.93
C SER A 127 -9.87 -50.07 15.83
N LEU A 128 -9.33 -50.74 14.79
CA LEU A 128 -9.42 -52.19 14.64
C LEU A 128 -8.72 -52.93 15.81
N LEU A 129 -7.48 -52.56 16.13
CA LEU A 129 -6.72 -53.18 17.22
C LEU A 129 -7.39 -52.98 18.57
N ALA A 130 -7.83 -51.75 18.88
CA ALA A 130 -8.51 -51.44 20.12
C ALA A 130 -9.87 -52.15 20.24
N GLY A 131 -10.62 -52.22 19.14
CA GLY A 131 -11.91 -52.91 19.12
C GLY A 131 -11.77 -54.43 19.28
N LEU A 132 -10.75 -55.06 18.66
CA LEU A 132 -10.44 -56.48 18.87
C LEU A 132 -10.05 -56.75 20.33
N PHE A 133 -9.25 -55.88 20.94
CA PHE A 133 -8.87 -55.99 22.35
C PHE A 133 -10.09 -55.85 23.28
N ALA A 134 -10.95 -54.85 23.05
CA ALA A 134 -12.16 -54.66 23.84
C ALA A 134 -13.13 -55.84 23.74
N MET A 135 -13.25 -56.46 22.57
CA MET A 135 -14.05 -57.69 22.41
C MET A 135 -13.45 -58.87 23.17
N ALA A 136 -12.12 -58.98 23.25
CA ALA A 136 -11.45 -59.99 24.05
C ALA A 136 -11.70 -59.81 25.57
N ASP A 137 -11.87 -58.56 26.02
CA ASP A 137 -12.20 -58.20 27.41
C ASP A 137 -13.72 -58.24 27.71
N GLY A 138 -14.54 -58.76 26.79
CA GLY A 138 -15.97 -59.00 27.01
C GLY A 138 -16.90 -57.85 26.63
N ILE A 139 -16.41 -56.82 25.91
CA ILE A 139 -17.31 -55.83 25.31
C ILE A 139 -18.04 -56.48 24.12
N PRO A 140 -19.38 -56.40 24.06
CA PRO A 140 -20.13 -57.08 23.02
C PRO A 140 -19.90 -56.44 21.64
N ALA A 141 -19.90 -57.29 20.61
CA ALA A 141 -19.50 -56.93 19.25
C ALA A 141 -20.41 -55.88 18.60
N ASP A 142 -21.67 -55.82 19.00
CA ASP A 142 -22.65 -54.82 18.57
C ASP A 142 -22.29 -53.40 19.03
N VAL A 143 -21.44 -53.25 20.05
CA VAL A 143 -20.88 -51.96 20.49
C VAL A 143 -19.51 -51.70 19.86
N ALA A 144 -18.64 -52.71 19.79
CA ALA A 144 -17.28 -52.56 19.30
C ALA A 144 -17.20 -52.33 17.77
N LEU A 145 -17.98 -53.06 16.98
CA LEU A 145 -17.95 -52.97 15.51
C LEU A 145 -18.36 -51.59 14.97
N PRO A 146 -19.45 -50.95 15.46
CA PRO A 146 -19.77 -49.58 15.06
C PRO A 146 -18.64 -48.59 15.38
N ALA A 147 -17.97 -48.73 16.52
CA ALA A 147 -16.85 -47.85 16.89
C ALA A 147 -15.63 -48.05 15.96
N ILE A 148 -15.32 -49.30 15.59
CA ILE A 148 -14.26 -49.63 14.62
C ILE A 148 -14.51 -48.96 13.27
N VAL A 149 -15.77 -48.90 12.81
CA VAL A 149 -16.14 -48.33 11.51
C VAL A 149 -16.30 -46.80 11.57
N LEU A 150 -16.91 -46.27 12.63
CA LEU A 150 -17.21 -44.85 12.77
C LEU A 150 -15.95 -44.00 12.90
N ALA A 151 -14.93 -44.48 13.63
CA ALA A 151 -13.71 -43.74 13.87
C ALA A 151 -12.94 -43.37 12.57
N PRO A 152 -12.67 -44.29 11.62
CA PRO A 152 -12.05 -43.93 10.35
C PRO A 152 -12.96 -43.11 9.44
N LEU A 153 -14.29 -43.33 9.44
CA LEU A 153 -15.22 -42.46 8.70
C LEU A 153 -15.17 -41.01 9.23
N LEU A 154 -15.14 -40.83 10.54
CA LEU A 154 -14.92 -39.52 11.15
C LEU A 154 -13.54 -38.97 10.79
N ALA A 155 -12.47 -39.78 10.83
CA ALA A 155 -11.14 -39.33 10.45
C ALA A 155 -11.05 -38.85 8.98
N GLU A 156 -11.84 -39.44 8.08
CA GLU A 156 -11.90 -39.06 6.67
C GLU A 156 -12.77 -37.81 6.42
N HIS A 157 -13.97 -37.74 7.02
CA HIS A 157 -14.98 -36.71 6.71
C HIS A 157 -15.00 -35.52 7.68
N LEU A 158 -14.56 -35.71 8.93
CA LEU A 158 -14.52 -34.63 9.91
C LEU A 158 -13.58 -33.49 9.45
N PRO A 159 -12.39 -33.75 8.88
CA PRO A 159 -11.53 -32.67 8.42
C PRO A 159 -12.15 -31.82 7.32
N THR A 160 -12.83 -32.42 6.32
CA THR A 160 -13.47 -31.63 5.25
C THR A 160 -14.63 -30.81 5.77
N THR A 161 -15.40 -31.35 6.72
CA THR A 161 -16.48 -30.63 7.39
C THR A 161 -15.93 -29.48 8.24
N LEU A 162 -14.83 -29.72 8.94
CA LEU A 162 -14.15 -28.70 9.73
C LEU A 162 -13.46 -27.66 8.85
N ASP A 163 -12.94 -28.03 7.69
CA ASP A 163 -12.37 -27.11 6.69
C ASP A 163 -13.47 -26.23 6.11
N ALA A 164 -14.62 -26.80 5.75
CA ALA A 164 -15.79 -26.04 5.29
C ALA A 164 -16.25 -25.04 6.36
N ARG A 165 -16.33 -25.48 7.62
CA ARG A 165 -16.68 -24.61 8.75
C ARG A 165 -15.59 -23.60 9.08
N ALA A 166 -14.32 -23.96 8.88
CA ALA A 166 -13.21 -23.03 9.03
C ALA A 166 -13.27 -21.94 7.96
N ARG A 167 -13.66 -22.25 6.72
CA ARG A 167 -13.85 -21.26 5.65
C ARG A 167 -14.96 -20.24 5.97
N GLU A 168 -15.95 -20.59 6.79
CA GLU A 168 -16.92 -19.60 7.28
C GLU A 168 -16.24 -18.51 8.13
N HIS A 169 -15.19 -18.88 8.87
CA HIS A 169 -14.50 -18.02 9.82
C HIS A 169 -13.08 -17.60 9.41
N VAL A 170 -12.61 -18.08 8.26
CA VAL A 170 -11.30 -17.76 7.67
C VAL A 170 -11.48 -17.47 6.19
N ARG A 171 -11.05 -16.28 5.75
CA ARG A 171 -10.90 -15.97 4.32
C ARG A 171 -9.47 -16.27 3.92
N SER A 172 -9.32 -17.21 3.01
CA SER A 172 -8.01 -17.62 2.51
C SER A 172 -7.87 -17.19 1.07
N VAL A 173 -6.75 -16.52 0.80
CA VAL A 173 -6.44 -15.93 -0.49
C VAL A 173 -5.09 -16.49 -0.93
N GLU A 174 -5.04 -16.91 -2.19
CA GLU A 174 -3.87 -17.44 -2.88
C GLU A 174 -3.56 -16.57 -4.10
N GLY A 175 -2.31 -16.64 -4.58
CA GLY A 175 -1.86 -15.91 -5.77
C GLY A 175 -1.05 -14.65 -5.44
N ALA A 176 -0.01 -14.41 -6.24
CA ALA A 176 1.02 -13.41 -5.92
C ALA A 176 0.45 -11.98 -5.78
N SER A 177 -0.45 -11.56 -6.67
CA SER A 177 -1.03 -10.21 -6.65
C SER A 177 -1.94 -9.99 -5.43
N ALA A 178 -2.81 -10.96 -5.14
CA ALA A 178 -3.74 -10.90 -4.03
C ALA A 178 -3.02 -10.99 -2.67
N CYS A 179 -2.03 -11.89 -2.57
CA CYS A 179 -1.15 -12.01 -1.39
C CYS A 179 -0.33 -10.73 -1.16
N CYS A 180 0.27 -10.16 -2.20
CA CYS A 180 1.02 -8.90 -2.09
C CYS A 180 0.14 -7.77 -1.55
N TYR A 181 -1.09 -7.65 -2.07
CA TYR A 181 -2.05 -6.66 -1.61
C TYR A 181 -2.44 -6.83 -0.14
N LEU A 182 -2.81 -8.06 0.26
CA LEU A 182 -3.18 -8.35 1.64
C LEU A 182 -2.00 -8.22 2.61
N GLN A 183 -0.77 -8.54 2.19
CA GLN A 183 0.43 -8.37 3.02
C GLN A 183 0.63 -6.90 3.40
N ARG A 184 0.40 -5.97 2.45
CA ARG A 184 0.47 -4.53 2.70
C ARG A 184 -0.60 -4.07 3.70
N LEU A 185 -1.85 -4.52 3.55
CA LEU A 185 -2.91 -4.22 4.54
C LEU A 185 -2.61 -4.84 5.91
N ALA A 186 -2.11 -6.07 5.93
CA ALA A 186 -1.74 -6.77 7.16
C ALA A 186 -0.61 -6.05 7.92
N ALA A 187 0.35 -5.44 7.22
CA ALA A 187 1.38 -4.61 7.83
C ALA A 187 0.78 -3.38 8.55
N LEU A 188 -0.14 -2.66 7.89
CA LEU A 188 -0.88 -1.53 8.48
C LEU A 188 -1.69 -1.97 9.71
N HIS A 189 -2.42 -3.08 9.61
CA HIS A 189 -3.18 -3.63 10.74
C HIS A 189 -2.25 -4.04 11.89
N THR A 190 -1.10 -4.63 11.61
CA THR A 190 -0.11 -5.02 12.63
C THR A 190 0.40 -3.79 13.38
N TYR A 191 0.67 -2.68 12.69
CA TYR A 191 1.01 -1.41 13.34
C TYR A 191 -0.11 -0.91 14.27
N LEU A 192 -1.36 -0.93 13.81
CA LEU A 192 -2.51 -0.50 14.61
C LEU A 192 -2.71 -1.36 15.87
N VAL A 193 -2.53 -2.68 15.75
CA VAL A 193 -2.59 -3.60 16.89
C VAL A 193 -1.44 -3.35 17.88
N GLN A 194 -0.23 -3.07 17.39
CA GLN A 194 0.90 -2.73 18.25
C GLN A 194 0.65 -1.41 18.98
N ALA A 195 0.16 -0.38 18.30
CA ALA A 195 -0.22 0.89 18.92
C ALA A 195 -1.28 0.72 20.01
N ALA A 196 -2.32 -0.08 19.75
CA ALA A 196 -3.35 -0.41 20.73
C ALA A 196 -2.85 -1.27 21.90
N ALA A 197 -1.76 -2.04 21.72
CA ALA A 197 -1.16 -2.82 22.80
C ALA A 197 -0.31 -1.96 23.75
N VAL A 198 0.25 -0.85 23.26
CA VAL A 198 1.11 0.05 24.04
C VAL A 198 0.28 1.08 24.84
N SER A 199 -1.00 1.28 24.51
CA SER A 199 -1.85 2.27 25.16
C SER A 199 -3.29 1.79 25.30
N ASP A 200 -3.89 1.95 26.48
CA ASP A 200 -5.26 1.51 26.78
C ASP A 200 -6.37 2.46 26.25
N ARG A 201 -5.97 3.48 25.46
CA ARG A 201 -6.89 4.42 24.83
C ARG A 201 -7.93 3.70 23.99
N TYR A 202 -9.20 4.04 24.20
CA TYR A 202 -10.32 3.41 23.51
C TYR A 202 -10.22 3.59 21.99
N GLU A 203 -9.77 4.77 21.54
CA GLU A 203 -9.63 5.10 20.11
C GLU A 203 -8.64 4.17 19.42
N LEU A 204 -7.52 3.84 20.08
CA LEU A 204 -6.50 2.94 19.52
C LEU A 204 -7.03 1.51 19.41
N ARG A 205 -7.70 1.02 20.46
CA ARG A 205 -8.38 -0.28 20.44
C ARG A 205 -9.45 -0.33 19.35
N ARG A 206 -10.23 0.74 19.18
CA ARG A 206 -11.25 0.84 18.15
C ARG A 206 -10.65 0.85 16.74
N SER A 207 -9.55 1.56 16.51
CA SER A 207 -8.83 1.54 15.23
C SER A 207 -8.26 0.16 14.89
N ALA A 208 -7.73 -0.57 15.88
CA ALA A 208 -7.30 -1.96 15.69
C ALA A 208 -8.48 -2.90 15.34
N GLN A 209 -9.66 -2.68 15.92
CA GLN A 209 -10.87 -3.44 15.56
C GLN A 209 -11.34 -3.12 14.14
N ILE A 210 -11.47 -1.84 13.78
CA ILE A 210 -11.93 -1.42 12.44
C ILE A 210 -10.97 -1.95 11.37
N SER A 211 -9.66 -1.87 11.61
CA SER A 211 -8.67 -2.41 10.66
C SER A 211 -8.76 -3.93 10.48
N GLN A 212 -9.13 -4.70 11.52
CA GLN A 212 -9.40 -6.13 11.36
C GLN A 212 -10.59 -6.38 10.44
N HIS A 213 -11.66 -5.59 10.56
CA HIS A 213 -12.82 -5.68 9.66
C HIS A 213 -12.43 -5.36 8.21
N LEU A 214 -11.67 -4.27 7.99
CA LEU A 214 -11.20 -3.90 6.66
C LEU A 214 -10.30 -4.99 6.03
N LEU A 215 -9.42 -5.60 6.82
CA LEU A 215 -8.57 -6.70 6.36
C LEU A 215 -9.37 -7.95 6.01
N TRP A 216 -10.39 -8.28 6.80
CA TRP A 216 -11.30 -9.39 6.53
C TRP A 216 -12.12 -9.16 5.25
N ASP A 217 -12.69 -7.97 5.08
CA ASP A 217 -13.49 -7.63 3.90
C ASP A 217 -12.63 -7.61 2.62
N ALA A 218 -11.37 -7.16 2.70
CA ALA A 218 -10.44 -7.22 1.59
C ALA A 218 -10.12 -8.68 1.19
N ALA A 219 -9.96 -9.57 2.18
CA ALA A 219 -9.74 -10.98 1.92
C ALA A 219 -10.97 -11.68 1.33
N ASP A 220 -12.18 -11.29 1.74
CA ASP A 220 -13.44 -11.77 1.15
C ASP A 220 -13.59 -11.38 -0.33
N LEU A 221 -13.25 -10.12 -0.66
CA LEU A 221 -13.23 -9.65 -2.05
C LEU A 221 -12.22 -10.41 -2.90
N LEU A 222 -10.99 -10.55 -2.43
CA LEU A 222 -9.92 -11.25 -3.16
C LEU A 222 -10.15 -12.76 -3.26
N GLN A 223 -11.00 -13.33 -2.41
CA GLN A 223 -11.40 -14.74 -2.53
C GLN A 223 -12.48 -14.95 -3.62
N THR A 224 -13.27 -13.92 -3.92
CA THR A 224 -14.42 -14.02 -4.84
C THR A 224 -14.16 -13.37 -6.21
N GLN A 225 -13.19 -12.47 -6.28
CA GLN A 225 -12.88 -11.67 -7.47
C GLN A 225 -11.37 -11.62 -7.69
N ASP A 226 -10.94 -11.47 -8.94
CA ASP A 226 -9.55 -11.17 -9.22
C ASP A 226 -9.17 -9.75 -8.75
N THR A 227 -7.88 -9.53 -8.51
CA THR A 227 -7.35 -8.26 -7.99
C THR A 227 -7.70 -7.07 -8.89
N ARG A 228 -7.88 -7.29 -10.20
CA ARG A 228 -8.19 -6.23 -11.18
C ARG A 228 -9.64 -5.77 -11.05
N SER A 229 -10.57 -6.72 -10.95
CA SER A 229 -12.00 -6.46 -10.85
C SER A 229 -12.37 -5.83 -9.51
N ALA A 230 -11.71 -6.23 -8.41
CA ALA A 230 -11.94 -5.66 -7.08
C ALA A 230 -11.10 -4.39 -6.77
N SER A 231 -10.37 -3.85 -7.76
CA SER A 231 -9.34 -2.84 -7.54
C SER A 231 -9.88 -1.56 -6.87
N CYS A 232 -11.03 -1.05 -7.29
CA CYS A 232 -11.65 0.15 -6.71
C CYS A 232 -11.99 -0.03 -5.22
N GLU A 233 -12.63 -1.15 -4.88
CA GLU A 233 -13.04 -1.49 -3.51
C GLU A 233 -11.86 -1.76 -2.59
N LEU A 234 -10.81 -2.38 -3.13
CA LEU A 234 -9.55 -2.61 -2.44
C LEU A 234 -8.87 -1.27 -2.12
N ILE A 235 -8.67 -0.41 -3.13
CA ILE A 235 -8.07 0.93 -2.96
C ILE A 235 -8.83 1.74 -1.89
N ALA A 236 -10.16 1.68 -1.87
CA ALA A 236 -10.97 2.35 -0.85
C ALA A 236 -10.65 1.84 0.57
N ARG A 237 -10.51 0.52 0.77
CA ARG A 237 -10.18 -0.09 2.07
C ARG A 237 -8.77 0.27 2.52
N GLU A 238 -7.81 0.26 1.59
CA GLU A 238 -6.44 0.69 1.87
C GLU A 238 -6.38 2.15 2.33
N ARG A 239 -7.06 3.05 1.62
CA ARG A 239 -7.16 4.47 2.00
C ARG A 239 -7.71 4.62 3.42
N LEU A 240 -8.75 3.87 3.77
CA LEU A 240 -9.31 3.88 5.13
C LEU A 240 -8.30 3.36 6.17
N MET A 241 -7.58 2.28 5.89
CA MET A 241 -6.54 1.76 6.81
C MET A 241 -5.37 2.74 6.98
N LEU A 242 -4.96 3.42 5.93
CA LEU A 242 -3.94 4.47 5.98
C LEU A 242 -4.41 5.67 6.80
N GLN A 243 -5.66 6.10 6.63
CA GLN A 243 -6.25 7.17 7.44
C GLN A 243 -6.30 6.81 8.93
N LEU A 244 -6.73 5.58 9.27
CA LEU A 244 -6.72 5.09 10.65
C LEU A 244 -5.30 5.08 11.23
N THR A 245 -4.33 4.61 10.46
CA THR A 245 -2.91 4.57 10.82
C THR A 245 -2.38 5.98 11.09
N HIS A 246 -2.76 6.94 10.25
CA HIS A 246 -2.40 8.35 10.42
C HIS A 246 -2.98 8.95 11.71
N GLN A 247 -4.28 8.75 11.95
CA GLN A 247 -4.94 9.23 13.17
C GLN A 247 -4.30 8.64 14.43
N VAL A 248 -4.01 7.33 14.43
CA VAL A 248 -3.30 6.68 15.54
C VAL A 248 -1.91 7.27 15.75
N ALA A 249 -1.14 7.49 14.68
CA ALA A 249 0.17 8.11 14.77
C ALA A 249 0.10 9.54 15.35
N GLN A 250 -0.88 10.34 14.97
CA GLN A 250 -1.11 11.67 15.54
C GLN A 250 -1.46 11.60 17.04
N VAL A 251 -2.37 10.70 17.43
CA VAL A 251 -2.78 10.49 18.83
C VAL A 251 -1.61 10.07 19.72
N LEU A 252 -0.68 9.29 19.17
CA LEU A 252 0.56 8.88 19.86
C LEU A 252 1.59 10.00 19.94
N ARG A 253 1.70 10.88 18.93
CA ARG A 253 2.64 12.03 18.93
C ARG A 253 2.24 13.13 19.90
N TYR A 254 0.95 13.35 20.08
CA TYR A 254 0.42 14.35 21.01
C TYR A 254 -0.30 13.64 22.16
N PRO A 255 0.43 13.06 23.13
CA PRO A 255 -0.19 12.59 24.35
C PRO A 255 -0.82 13.82 25.02
N SER A 256 -2.14 13.96 24.85
CA SER A 256 -2.92 15.10 25.35
C SER A 256 -2.38 15.56 26.70
N ALA A 257 -1.92 16.81 26.78
CA ALA A 257 -1.43 17.47 27.99
C ALA A 257 -2.55 17.67 29.05
N ARG A 258 -3.63 16.88 28.97
CA ARG A 258 -4.90 17.06 29.67
C ARG A 258 -5.11 16.10 30.84
N SER A 259 -4.04 15.46 31.29
CA SER A 259 -4.03 14.72 32.55
C SER A 259 -2.90 15.22 33.45
N ALA A 260 -2.74 16.55 33.54
CA ALA A 260 -2.38 17.12 34.82
C ALA A 260 -3.62 16.91 35.72
N PRO A 261 -3.53 16.20 36.86
CA PRO A 261 -4.62 16.18 37.82
C PRO A 261 -4.91 17.64 38.15
N ALA A 262 -6.16 18.05 37.96
CA ALA A 262 -6.62 19.32 38.45
C ALA A 262 -6.34 19.32 39.95
N ASP A 263 -5.28 20.02 40.34
CA ASP A 263 -4.99 20.36 41.71
C ASP A 263 -6.19 21.20 42.15
N ALA A 264 -7.03 20.56 42.94
CA ALA A 264 -8.29 21.10 43.40
C ALA A 264 -8.00 22.10 44.52
N ASP A 265 -7.30 23.21 44.23
CA ASP A 265 -7.19 24.31 45.20
C ASP A 265 -6.67 25.64 44.63
N GLN A 266 -7.21 26.13 43.50
CA GLN A 266 -7.07 27.55 43.17
C GLN A 266 -8.40 28.26 43.08
N ALA A 267 -8.67 28.97 44.18
CA ALA A 267 -9.70 29.95 44.37
C ALA A 267 -9.72 30.97 43.22
N ARG A 268 -10.95 31.28 42.80
CA ARG A 268 -11.33 32.32 41.85
C ARG A 268 -10.70 33.67 42.21
N GLU A 269 -9.99 34.28 41.26
CA GLU A 269 -9.95 35.74 41.13
C GLU A 269 -10.68 36.18 39.86
N PRO A 270 -11.47 37.28 39.91
CA PRO A 270 -12.34 37.69 38.82
C PRO A 270 -11.63 38.52 37.74
N GLU A 271 -12.15 38.35 36.53
CA GLU A 271 -11.80 38.96 35.25
C GLU A 271 -11.49 40.47 35.28
N ARG A 272 -10.45 40.85 34.52
CA ARG A 272 -10.32 42.19 33.93
C ARG A 272 -10.44 42.13 32.41
N PRO A 273 -11.15 43.07 31.78
CA PRO A 273 -11.43 43.06 30.35
C PRO A 273 -10.21 43.52 29.51
N PRO A 274 -10.15 43.11 28.22
CA PRO A 274 -8.98 43.32 27.37
C PRO A 274 -8.90 44.76 26.84
N ARG A 275 -7.69 45.33 26.88
CA ARG A 275 -7.38 46.62 26.23
C ARG A 275 -7.12 46.43 24.73
N PRO A 276 -7.52 47.40 23.88
CA PRO A 276 -7.32 47.35 22.45
C PRO A 276 -5.86 47.70 22.07
N TYR A 277 -5.24 46.87 21.23
CA TYR A 277 -3.95 47.19 20.62
C TYR A 277 -4.15 48.19 19.48
N ARG A 278 -3.48 49.33 19.62
CA ARG A 278 -3.42 50.45 18.70
C ARG A 278 -2.29 50.20 17.71
N GLN A 279 -2.62 50.13 16.42
CA GLN A 279 -1.67 50.20 15.32
C GLN A 279 -1.06 51.62 15.26
N ALA A 280 0.24 51.70 14.98
CA ALA A 280 0.91 52.93 14.57
C ALA A 280 1.71 52.67 13.28
N PRO A 281 1.60 53.54 12.26
CA PRO A 281 2.35 53.50 10.99
C PRO A 281 3.57 54.44 10.98
N GLN A 282 4.31 54.45 9.85
CA GLN A 282 5.42 55.34 9.41
C GLN A 282 6.84 54.75 9.62
N HIS A 283 7.84 54.79 8.72
CA HIS A 283 8.14 55.61 7.53
C HIS A 283 9.22 54.91 6.64
N THR A 284 9.17 55.11 5.32
CA THR A 284 10.30 55.13 4.35
C THR A 284 10.96 56.54 4.31
N PRO A 285 12.04 56.89 3.56
CA PRO A 285 12.96 56.15 2.66
C PRO A 285 14.48 56.46 2.89
N GLY A 286 15.39 55.77 2.18
CA GLY A 286 16.83 56.13 2.16
C GLY A 286 17.61 55.52 0.99
N THR A 287 18.28 56.38 0.23
CA THR A 287 18.85 56.24 -1.12
C THR A 287 20.27 55.62 -1.17
N SER A 288 20.58 54.99 -2.31
CA SER A 288 21.78 54.31 -2.91
C SER A 288 23.17 55.01 -2.83
N PRO A 289 24.26 54.57 -3.52
CA PRO A 289 24.91 53.25 -3.80
C PRO A 289 26.47 53.27 -3.57
N PRO A 290 27.23 52.21 -3.93
CA PRO A 290 28.16 52.34 -5.09
C PRO A 290 28.30 51.05 -5.94
N LYS A 291 28.26 51.14 -7.28
CA LYS A 291 29.40 51.30 -8.23
C LYS A 291 30.31 50.06 -8.34
N GLY A 292 30.08 49.25 -9.36
CA GLY A 292 30.97 48.19 -9.87
C GLY A 292 30.78 48.04 -11.39
N THR A 293 31.90 48.02 -12.10
CA THR A 293 32.15 48.32 -13.53
C THR A 293 31.77 47.15 -14.47
N PRO A 294 31.50 47.40 -15.78
CA PRO A 294 30.81 46.48 -16.67
C PRO A 294 31.76 45.55 -17.43
N LEU A 295 31.27 44.34 -17.74
CA LEU A 295 31.85 43.44 -18.73
C LEU A 295 30.82 43.18 -19.83
N MET A 296 31.34 43.20 -21.05
CA MET A 296 30.68 43.29 -22.35
C MET A 296 29.88 42.03 -22.77
N PRO A 297 29.08 42.12 -23.85
CA PRO A 297 27.86 41.35 -24.05
C PRO A 297 28.01 40.14 -24.99
N GLN A 298 26.98 39.30 -24.92
CA GLN A 298 26.48 38.35 -25.92
C GLN A 298 27.27 37.06 -26.19
N SER A 299 26.72 35.98 -25.64
CA SER A 299 26.28 34.85 -26.46
C SER A 299 24.75 34.86 -26.44
N ASN A 300 24.12 35.10 -27.58
CA ASN A 300 22.67 35.14 -27.74
C ASN A 300 22.14 33.69 -27.87
N PRO A 301 21.43 33.10 -26.88
CA PRO A 301 20.55 31.99 -27.19
C PRO A 301 19.26 32.62 -27.71
N ALA A 302 18.87 32.27 -28.94
CA ALA A 302 17.49 32.47 -29.37
C ALA A 302 16.55 32.08 -28.22
N ALA A 303 15.66 33.00 -27.86
CA ALA A 303 14.77 32.98 -26.70
C ALA A 303 14.35 31.55 -26.35
N ARG A 304 15.00 30.96 -25.34
CA ARG A 304 14.64 29.62 -24.89
C ARG A 304 13.24 29.71 -24.31
N THR A 305 12.33 28.94 -24.88
CA THR A 305 10.98 28.61 -24.39
C THR A 305 11.05 27.79 -23.08
N SER A 306 11.98 28.12 -22.18
CA SER A 306 12.32 27.38 -20.95
C SER A 306 11.33 27.59 -19.80
N ASP A 307 10.19 28.21 -20.08
CA ASP A 307 9.23 28.60 -19.05
C ASP A 307 7.96 27.73 -19.11
N ILE A 308 7.88 26.65 -19.88
CA ILE A 308 6.68 25.80 -19.90
C ILE A 308 6.83 24.68 -18.87
N TYR A 309 5.74 24.37 -18.16
CA TYR A 309 5.74 23.37 -17.11
C TYR A 309 4.78 22.22 -17.42
N LEU A 310 5.26 20.99 -17.23
CA LEU A 310 4.42 19.80 -17.26
C LEU A 310 3.88 19.55 -15.85
N LEU A 311 2.56 19.47 -15.73
CA LEU A 311 1.87 19.03 -14.53
C LEU A 311 1.35 17.61 -14.76
N PHE A 312 1.83 16.64 -13.98
CA PHE A 312 1.35 15.27 -14.07
C PHE A 312 0.94 14.76 -12.70
N ALA A 313 -0.05 13.87 -12.73
CA ALA A 313 -0.42 13.08 -11.57
C ALA A 313 -0.09 11.63 -11.86
N HIS A 314 0.70 11.00 -11.00
CA HIS A 314 0.97 9.58 -11.08
C HIS A 314 0.10 8.82 -10.08
N GLU A 315 -0.09 7.52 -10.31
CA GLU A 315 -0.85 6.66 -9.38
C GLU A 315 -0.37 6.87 -7.93
N PRO A 316 -1.30 6.78 -6.97
CA PRO A 316 -1.09 7.37 -5.66
C PRO A 316 -0.02 6.59 -4.90
N TYR A 317 1.17 7.16 -4.85
CA TYR A 317 2.03 6.96 -3.71
C TYR A 317 1.32 7.69 -2.57
N TYR A 318 0.62 6.99 -1.69
CA TYR A 318 0.16 7.59 -0.44
C TYR A 318 1.37 7.59 0.49
N PRO A 319 2.17 8.67 0.57
CA PRO A 319 3.32 8.62 1.43
C PRO A 319 2.80 8.62 2.87
N GLY A 320 3.54 7.97 3.77
CA GLY A 320 3.09 7.76 5.14
C GLY A 320 2.79 9.06 5.91
N PRO A 321 2.10 8.98 7.05
CA PRO A 321 1.82 10.09 7.95
C PRO A 321 2.94 11.14 8.13
N GLY A 322 2.67 12.37 7.70
CA GLY A 322 3.55 13.53 7.88
C GLY A 322 4.48 13.84 6.70
N THR A 323 4.23 13.22 5.55
CA THR A 323 4.89 13.54 4.29
C THR A 323 3.88 14.20 3.35
N LEU A 324 4.29 15.27 2.66
CA LEU A 324 3.46 15.93 1.65
C LEU A 324 3.13 14.94 0.54
N GLU A 325 1.89 14.98 0.06
CA GLU A 325 1.44 14.20 -1.08
C GLU A 325 2.22 14.63 -2.35
N ILE A 326 3.10 13.76 -2.85
CA ILE A 326 3.94 13.99 -4.05
C ILE A 326 3.19 13.62 -5.35
N ASN A 327 1.96 13.11 -5.23
CA ASN A 327 1.20 12.54 -6.36
C ASN A 327 0.86 13.52 -7.48
N THR A 328 1.00 14.81 -7.23
CA THR A 328 0.82 15.85 -8.23
C THR A 328 2.10 16.65 -8.28
N THR A 329 2.84 16.47 -9.37
CA THR A 329 4.18 17.02 -9.53
C THR A 329 4.22 17.91 -10.75
N VAL A 330 4.88 19.06 -10.60
CA VAL A 330 5.25 19.97 -11.69
C VAL A 330 6.74 19.85 -11.96
N VAL A 331 7.11 19.72 -13.22
CA VAL A 331 8.51 19.77 -13.70
C VAL A 331 8.61 20.78 -14.86
N ALA A 332 9.83 21.25 -15.12
CA ALA A 332 10.10 21.98 -16.35
C ALA A 332 9.85 21.07 -17.57
N ALA A 333 9.30 21.63 -18.65
CA ALA A 333 9.12 20.92 -19.92
C ALA A 333 10.43 20.24 -20.36
N ASP A 334 11.54 20.99 -20.28
CA ASP A 334 12.87 20.56 -20.69
C ASP A 334 13.37 19.30 -19.96
N THR A 335 12.78 18.93 -18.81
CA THR A 335 13.08 17.66 -18.14
C THR A 335 12.78 16.47 -19.06
N LEU A 336 11.79 16.57 -19.95
CA LEU A 336 11.47 15.54 -20.96
C LEU A 336 12.63 15.21 -21.92
N LEU A 337 13.61 16.11 -22.03
CA LEU A 337 14.81 15.94 -22.84
C LEU A 337 15.96 15.24 -22.08
N HIS A 338 15.74 14.86 -20.83
CA HIS A 338 16.76 14.21 -20.02
C HIS A 338 17.09 12.79 -20.56
N PRO A 339 18.37 12.36 -20.61
CA PRO A 339 18.77 11.06 -21.20
C PRO A 339 18.21 9.81 -20.53
N TRP A 340 17.66 9.95 -19.31
CA TRP A 340 17.04 8.84 -18.56
C TRP A 340 15.55 8.68 -18.82
N ILE A 341 14.95 9.60 -19.57
CA ILE A 341 13.59 9.45 -20.09
C ILE A 341 13.67 8.65 -21.38
N LEU A 342 12.69 7.78 -21.61
CA LEU A 342 12.53 7.07 -22.88
C LEU A 342 12.57 8.04 -24.06
N GLN A 343 13.61 7.93 -24.89
CA GLN A 343 13.74 8.67 -26.16
C GLN A 343 13.48 7.73 -27.34
N PRO A 344 12.90 8.22 -28.45
CA PRO A 344 12.61 9.62 -28.78
C PRO A 344 11.30 10.17 -28.19
N ASP A 345 10.58 9.37 -27.41
CA ASP A 345 9.24 9.70 -26.93
C ASP A 345 9.22 10.95 -26.05
N GLY A 346 10.17 11.09 -25.12
CA GLY A 346 10.35 12.30 -24.30
C GLY A 346 10.48 13.56 -25.15
N THR A 347 11.29 13.51 -26.22
CA THR A 347 11.47 14.66 -27.12
C THR A 347 10.20 14.99 -27.92
N ARG A 348 9.45 13.98 -28.38
CA ARG A 348 8.18 14.22 -29.08
C ARG A 348 7.11 14.81 -28.17
N ILE A 349 7.06 14.37 -26.91
CA ILE A 349 6.16 14.93 -25.90
C ILE A 349 6.58 16.37 -25.55
N HIS A 350 7.89 16.64 -25.48
CA HIS A 350 8.41 18.00 -25.29
C HIS A 350 7.96 18.95 -26.39
N ASP A 351 8.07 18.54 -27.66
CA ASP A 351 7.61 19.38 -28.78
C ASP A 351 6.12 19.67 -28.70
N LEU A 352 5.30 18.63 -28.46
CA LEU A 352 3.86 18.78 -28.30
C LEU A 352 3.50 19.74 -27.16
N LEU A 353 4.23 19.65 -26.06
CA LEU A 353 4.04 20.47 -24.88
C LEU A 353 4.53 21.91 -25.07
N THR A 354 5.49 22.17 -25.98
CA THR A 354 6.04 23.51 -26.19
C THR A 354 5.42 24.26 -27.38
N GLN A 355 4.82 23.54 -28.32
CA GLN A 355 4.26 24.12 -29.54
C GLN A 355 3.02 24.98 -29.25
N GLY A 356 3.07 26.25 -29.64
CA GLY A 356 1.93 27.18 -29.58
C GLY A 356 1.51 27.62 -28.18
N ARG A 357 2.34 27.37 -27.17
CA ARG A 357 2.05 27.68 -25.76
C ARG A 357 2.58 29.03 -25.32
N GLN A 358 1.98 29.54 -24.26
CA GLN A 358 2.46 30.76 -23.62
C GLN A 358 3.63 30.45 -22.68
N PRO A 359 4.60 31.38 -22.53
CA PRO A 359 5.60 31.26 -21.47
C PRO A 359 4.91 31.14 -20.10
N ARG A 360 5.43 30.28 -19.22
CA ARG A 360 4.93 30.04 -17.84
C ARG A 360 3.60 29.31 -17.77
N GLU A 361 3.16 28.76 -18.89
CA GLU A 361 1.96 27.93 -18.93
C GLU A 361 2.21 26.59 -18.22
N VAL A 362 1.24 26.20 -17.39
CA VAL A 362 1.23 24.92 -16.68
C VAL A 362 0.27 24.00 -17.41
N ILE A 363 0.81 22.93 -17.98
CA ILE A 363 0.05 22.04 -18.85
C ILE A 363 -0.15 20.70 -18.15
N PRO A 364 -1.38 20.39 -17.69
CA PRO A 364 -1.72 19.05 -17.23
C PRO A 364 -1.51 18.00 -18.32
N LEU A 365 -0.99 16.83 -17.97
CA LEU A 365 -0.94 15.66 -18.86
C LEU A 365 -2.33 15.28 -19.40
N ALA A 366 -3.39 15.50 -18.61
CA ALA A 366 -4.77 15.29 -19.04
C ALA A 366 -5.20 16.29 -20.14
N THR A 367 -4.63 17.50 -20.18
CA THR A 367 -4.84 18.45 -21.28
C THR A 367 -4.23 17.90 -22.57
N LEU A 368 -2.97 17.45 -22.52
CA LEU A 368 -2.32 16.82 -23.67
C LEU A 368 -3.09 15.60 -24.17
N THR A 369 -3.53 14.75 -23.24
CA THR A 369 -4.35 13.58 -23.56
C THR A 369 -5.64 14.00 -24.25
N HIS A 370 -6.29 15.07 -23.79
CA HIS A 370 -7.51 15.57 -24.43
C HIS A 370 -7.24 16.08 -25.85
N GLU A 371 -6.18 16.87 -26.06
CA GLU A 371 -5.79 17.39 -27.36
C GLU A 371 -5.42 16.28 -28.35
N LEU A 372 -4.89 15.17 -27.85
CA LEU A 372 -4.61 13.93 -28.62
C LEU A 372 -5.86 13.04 -28.76
N ASN A 373 -6.99 13.65 -29.10
CA ASN A 373 -8.28 12.97 -29.32
C ASN A 373 -8.68 12.07 -28.13
N GLY A 374 -8.58 12.62 -26.92
CA GLY A 374 -8.88 11.86 -25.69
C GLY A 374 -7.88 10.72 -25.39
N GLY A 375 -6.70 10.76 -25.99
CA GLY A 375 -5.60 9.82 -25.80
C GLY A 375 -5.48 8.77 -26.89
N ALA A 376 -6.40 8.75 -27.87
CA ALA A 376 -6.34 7.82 -28.99
C ALA A 376 -5.07 7.98 -29.84
N ASP A 377 -4.53 9.20 -29.91
CA ASP A 377 -3.38 9.52 -30.75
C ASP A 377 -2.03 9.41 -30.02
N TRP A 378 -2.02 9.06 -28.72
CA TRP A 378 -0.79 8.85 -27.95
C TRP A 378 0.21 7.89 -28.64
N PRO A 379 -0.20 6.73 -29.22
CA PRO A 379 0.73 5.83 -29.90
C PRO A 379 1.48 6.46 -31.08
N THR A 380 0.98 7.57 -31.65
CA THR A 380 1.67 8.30 -32.71
C THR A 380 2.73 9.26 -32.18
N VAL A 381 2.61 9.67 -30.92
CA VAL A 381 3.56 10.55 -30.22
C VAL A 381 4.61 9.71 -29.48
N GLY A 382 4.19 8.78 -28.63
CA GLY A 382 5.10 7.93 -27.85
C GLY A 382 4.43 7.24 -26.67
N ASP A 383 5.19 6.43 -25.94
CA ASP A 383 4.76 5.75 -24.72
C ASP A 383 4.78 6.72 -23.52
N TRP A 384 3.69 7.48 -23.38
CA TRP A 384 3.54 8.48 -22.31
C TRP A 384 3.55 7.85 -20.90
N GLU A 385 3.09 6.59 -20.77
CA GLU A 385 3.08 5.88 -19.48
C GLU A 385 4.51 5.62 -19.03
N ARG A 386 5.36 5.12 -19.95
CA ARG A 386 6.77 4.88 -19.67
C ARG A 386 7.52 6.18 -19.40
N VAL A 387 7.28 7.22 -20.19
CA VAL A 387 7.88 8.56 -19.96
C VAL A 387 7.49 9.11 -18.59
N THR A 388 6.23 8.96 -18.18
CA THR A 388 5.77 9.40 -16.85
C THR A 388 6.45 8.61 -15.73
N ALA A 389 6.65 7.30 -15.90
CA ALA A 389 7.38 6.47 -14.94
C ALA A 389 8.85 6.91 -14.81
N ASP A 390 9.52 7.20 -15.92
CA ASP A 390 10.91 7.69 -15.93
C ASP A 390 11.01 9.09 -15.28
N LEU A 391 10.03 9.97 -15.51
CA LEU A 391 9.92 11.27 -14.82
C LEU A 391 9.81 11.10 -13.30
N VAL A 392 8.93 10.19 -12.83
CA VAL A 392 8.81 9.90 -11.40
C VAL A 392 10.15 9.44 -10.82
N GLN A 393 10.88 8.58 -11.53
CA GLN A 393 12.21 8.12 -11.09
C GLN A 393 13.23 9.27 -11.01
N LEU A 394 13.23 10.20 -11.97
CA LEU A 394 14.10 11.38 -11.93
C LEU A 394 13.81 12.28 -10.73
N VAL A 395 12.53 12.53 -10.46
CA VAL A 395 12.09 13.32 -9.30
C VAL A 395 12.51 12.64 -8.00
N GLN A 396 12.28 11.33 -7.87
CA GLN A 396 12.64 10.58 -6.66
C GLN A 396 14.16 10.52 -6.42
N THR A 397 14.95 10.51 -7.49
CA THR A 397 16.41 10.50 -7.41
C THR A 397 17.03 11.89 -7.40
N GLN A 398 16.21 12.95 -7.33
CA GLN A 398 16.62 14.36 -7.28
C GLN A 398 17.55 14.74 -8.45
N ARG A 399 17.26 14.23 -9.64
CA ARG A 399 18.03 14.52 -10.87
C ARG A 399 17.40 15.59 -11.75
N CYS A 400 16.34 16.21 -11.26
CA CYS A 400 15.73 17.43 -11.75
C CYS A 400 15.01 18.13 -10.58
N ASP A 401 14.73 19.42 -10.74
CA ASP A 401 13.84 20.14 -9.85
C ASP A 401 12.39 19.79 -10.16
N ALA A 402 11.63 19.59 -9.09
CA ALA A 402 10.23 19.25 -9.18
C ALA A 402 9.47 19.83 -7.99
N LEU A 403 8.21 20.20 -8.23
CA LEU A 403 7.35 20.78 -7.22
C LEU A 403 6.13 19.90 -6.98
N SER A 404 6.06 19.34 -5.77
CA SER A 404 4.90 18.62 -5.27
C SER A 404 3.86 19.60 -4.74
N LEU A 405 2.65 19.59 -5.31
CA LEU A 405 1.63 20.60 -5.02
C LEU A 405 0.72 20.26 -3.82
N GLY A 406 0.65 18.99 -3.39
CA GLY A 406 -0.20 18.58 -2.27
C GLY A 406 -1.69 18.95 -2.45
N LEU A 407 -2.21 18.87 -3.69
CA LEU A 407 -3.54 19.37 -4.01
C LEU A 407 -4.67 18.60 -3.28
N PRO A 408 -5.74 19.28 -2.85
CA PRO A 408 -6.96 18.62 -2.37
C PRO A 408 -7.51 17.62 -3.39
N ALA A 409 -8.21 16.58 -2.92
CA ALA A 409 -8.69 15.49 -3.77
C ALA A 409 -9.53 15.94 -4.98
N VAL A 410 -10.39 16.95 -4.80
CA VAL A 410 -11.21 17.53 -5.87
C VAL A 410 -10.35 18.29 -6.88
N ALA A 411 -9.42 19.13 -6.42
CA ALA A 411 -8.50 19.86 -7.28
C ALA A 411 -7.62 18.91 -8.11
N ARG A 412 -7.11 17.83 -7.48
CA ARG A 412 -6.40 16.77 -8.18
C ARG A 412 -7.28 16.10 -9.24
N ALA A 413 -8.52 15.74 -8.89
CA ALA A 413 -9.42 15.12 -9.85
C ALA A 413 -9.66 16.04 -11.07
N LEU A 414 -9.83 17.35 -10.84
CA LEU A 414 -10.03 18.34 -11.92
C LEU A 414 -8.84 18.44 -12.87
N ILE A 415 -7.60 18.41 -12.37
CA ILE A 415 -6.39 18.44 -13.23
C ILE A 415 -6.12 17.11 -13.94
N CYS A 416 -6.62 15.98 -13.41
CA CYS A 416 -6.51 14.66 -14.00
C CYS A 416 -7.59 14.39 -15.06
N THR A 417 -8.61 15.24 -15.15
CA THR A 417 -9.65 15.16 -16.17
C THR A 417 -9.39 16.15 -17.31
N GLY A 418 -9.94 15.86 -18.49
CA GLY A 418 -9.89 16.76 -19.63
C GLY A 418 -10.48 18.16 -19.31
N PRO A 419 -10.08 19.19 -20.07
CA PRO A 419 -10.42 20.59 -19.80
C PRO A 419 -11.92 20.87 -19.70
N GLU A 420 -12.73 20.16 -20.50
CA GLU A 420 -14.18 20.35 -20.57
C GLU A 420 -14.99 19.40 -19.66
N ASN A 421 -14.31 18.51 -18.92
CA ASN A 421 -14.98 17.50 -18.11
C ASN A 421 -15.43 18.04 -16.76
N GLN A 422 -16.43 17.37 -16.18
CA GLN A 422 -16.94 17.65 -14.84
C GLN A 422 -16.51 16.59 -13.83
N VAL A 423 -16.19 17.01 -12.61
CA VAL A 423 -15.89 16.15 -11.47
C VAL A 423 -17.05 16.22 -10.47
N ARG A 424 -17.56 15.07 -10.04
CA ARG A 424 -18.60 14.99 -9.00
C ARG A 424 -17.98 14.49 -7.70
N ALA A 425 -18.05 15.30 -6.64
CA ALA A 425 -17.62 14.90 -5.31
C ALA A 425 -18.85 14.55 -4.46
N PHE A 426 -18.86 13.36 -3.88
CA PHE A 426 -19.90 12.94 -2.95
C PHE A 426 -19.61 13.49 -1.55
N ASN A 427 -20.55 14.22 -0.97
CA ASN A 427 -20.47 14.69 0.41
C ASN A 427 -21.28 13.74 1.30
N ALA A 428 -20.58 12.84 1.99
CA ALA A 428 -21.20 11.87 2.87
C ALA A 428 -22.00 12.49 4.05
N ALA A 429 -21.66 13.71 4.48
CA ALA A 429 -22.36 14.38 5.57
C ALA A 429 -23.73 14.95 5.13
N ALA A 430 -23.82 15.42 3.88
CA ALA A 430 -25.04 15.97 3.32
C ALA A 430 -25.85 14.95 2.48
N GLY A 431 -25.23 13.82 2.11
CA GLY A 431 -25.84 12.81 1.26
C GLY A 431 -26.05 13.26 -0.19
N ASP A 432 -25.30 14.27 -0.64
CA ASP A 432 -25.45 14.89 -1.96
C ASP A 432 -24.13 14.90 -2.75
N PHE A 433 -24.21 15.37 -4.00
CA PHE A 433 -23.06 15.53 -4.88
C PHE A 433 -22.84 17.00 -5.20
N THR A 434 -21.60 17.47 -5.05
CA THR A 434 -21.15 18.74 -5.60
C THR A 434 -20.51 18.50 -6.96
N VAL A 435 -20.93 19.25 -7.97
CA VAL A 435 -20.36 19.20 -9.32
C VAL A 435 -19.36 20.34 -9.49
N TYR A 436 -18.16 20.01 -9.93
CA TYR A 436 -17.10 20.94 -10.27
C TYR A 436 -16.82 20.88 -11.76
N GLY A 437 -16.65 22.03 -12.40
CA GLY A 437 -16.56 22.14 -13.87
C GLY A 437 -15.27 22.77 -14.39
N PRO A 438 -15.24 23.13 -15.68
CA PRO A 438 -14.10 23.77 -16.34
C PRO A 438 -13.62 25.07 -15.66
N ASP A 439 -14.55 25.88 -15.13
CA ASP A 439 -14.22 27.10 -14.40
C ASP A 439 -13.44 26.82 -13.10
N ASP A 440 -13.80 25.74 -12.39
CA ASP A 440 -13.12 25.35 -11.16
C ASP A 440 -11.73 24.78 -11.45
N ARG A 441 -11.61 24.01 -12.54
CA ARG A 441 -10.31 23.56 -13.05
C ARG A 441 -9.40 24.76 -13.40
N THR A 442 -9.95 25.78 -14.05
CA THR A 442 -9.22 26.99 -14.43
C THR A 442 -8.72 27.75 -13.19
N LYS A 443 -9.55 27.86 -12.15
CA LYS A 443 -9.13 28.45 -10.87
C LYS A 443 -7.97 27.69 -10.25
N VAL A 444 -8.03 26.35 -10.22
CA VAL A 444 -6.94 25.51 -9.70
C VAL A 444 -5.65 25.74 -10.49
N LEU A 445 -5.70 25.73 -11.82
CA LEU A 445 -4.50 25.96 -12.65
C LEU A 445 -3.95 27.38 -12.50
N THR A 446 -4.82 28.37 -12.31
CA THR A 446 -4.40 29.76 -12.04
C THR A 446 -3.67 29.85 -10.71
N GLU A 447 -4.17 29.20 -9.65
CA GLU A 447 -3.52 29.16 -8.34
C GLU A 447 -2.16 28.47 -8.41
N VAL A 448 -2.07 27.33 -9.10
CA VAL A 448 -0.80 26.63 -9.34
C VAL A 448 0.18 27.51 -10.11
N GLY A 449 -0.28 28.21 -11.16
CA GLY A 449 0.55 29.12 -11.95
C GLY A 449 1.06 30.31 -11.13
N MET A 450 0.24 30.90 -10.26
CA MET A 450 0.66 31.95 -9.34
C MET A 450 1.73 31.46 -8.36
N PHE A 451 1.54 30.26 -7.80
CA PHE A 451 2.50 29.65 -6.88
C PHE A 451 3.84 29.36 -7.58
N LEU A 452 3.79 28.77 -8.78
CA LEU A 452 4.98 28.50 -9.60
C LEU A 452 5.72 29.78 -10.00
N THR A 453 4.98 30.85 -10.33
CA THR A 453 5.60 32.14 -10.66
C THR A 453 6.39 32.70 -9.47
N GLY A 454 5.86 32.54 -8.25
CA GLY A 454 6.58 32.91 -7.03
C GLY A 454 7.88 32.12 -6.85
N VAL A 455 7.81 30.79 -6.97
CA VAL A 455 8.97 29.90 -6.82
C VAL A 455 10.01 30.16 -7.92
N ALA A 456 9.58 30.25 -9.18
CA ALA A 456 10.46 30.44 -10.33
C ALA A 456 11.15 31.82 -10.34
N ALA A 457 10.55 32.84 -9.69
CA ALA A 457 11.17 34.15 -9.54
C ALA A 457 12.35 34.13 -8.55
N GLU A 458 12.35 33.22 -7.57
CA GLU A 458 13.47 33.02 -6.66
C GLU A 458 14.58 32.17 -7.32
N GLN A 459 14.18 31.07 -7.96
CA GLN A 459 15.08 30.18 -8.66
C GLN A 459 14.36 29.47 -9.82
N PRO A 460 14.88 29.57 -11.07
CA PRO A 460 14.31 28.83 -12.19
C PRO A 460 14.47 27.32 -11.96
N PHE A 461 13.47 26.54 -12.36
CA PHE A 461 13.52 25.08 -12.22
C PHE A 461 14.66 24.52 -13.06
N TRP A 462 15.56 23.79 -12.42
CA TRP A 462 16.63 23.06 -13.10
C TRP A 462 16.06 21.77 -13.71
N PRO A 463 16.08 21.60 -15.04
CA PRO A 463 15.48 20.45 -15.71
C PRO A 463 16.29 19.15 -15.57
N GLY A 464 17.51 19.21 -15.03
CA GLY A 464 18.50 18.13 -15.04
C GLY A 464 19.69 18.44 -15.95
N ASP A 465 20.71 17.57 -15.90
CA ASP A 465 21.94 17.71 -16.69
C ASP A 465 21.90 16.90 -17.99
N GLY A 466 22.74 17.30 -18.96
CA GLY A 466 22.96 16.52 -20.18
C GLY A 466 21.75 16.40 -21.08
N LEU A 467 20.86 17.40 -21.06
CA LEU A 467 19.64 17.43 -21.88
C LEU A 467 19.98 17.26 -23.36
N LEU A 468 19.20 16.42 -24.03
CA LEU A 468 19.25 16.26 -25.47
C LEU A 468 18.70 17.52 -26.16
N PRO A 469 19.13 17.82 -27.41
CA PRO A 469 18.54 18.92 -28.15
C PRO A 469 17.05 18.62 -28.43
N PRO A 470 16.16 19.62 -28.36
CA PRO A 470 14.77 19.48 -28.81
C PRO A 470 14.75 19.11 -30.30
N LEU A 471 13.67 18.50 -30.80
CA LEU A 471 13.58 18.25 -32.24
C LEU A 471 13.57 19.61 -32.94
N CYS A 472 14.58 19.85 -33.78
CA CYS A 472 14.68 21.08 -34.53
C CYS A 472 13.39 21.27 -35.33
N GLN A 473 12.63 22.30 -34.97
CA GLN A 473 11.54 22.80 -35.80
C GLN A 473 12.18 23.21 -37.13
N SER A 474 12.00 22.37 -38.15
CA SER A 474 12.27 22.79 -39.52
C SER A 474 11.21 23.86 -39.82
N ALA A 475 11.63 25.12 -39.76
CA ALA A 475 10.79 26.29 -40.01
C ALA A 475 10.25 26.29 -41.44
#